data_AF-A0A2A5DW69-F1
#
_entry.id   AF-A0A2A5DW69-F1
#
_cell.length_a   1.000
_cell.length_b   1.000
_cell.length_c   1.000
_cell.angle_alpha   90.00
_cell.angle_beta   90.00
_cell.angle_gamma   90.00
#
_symmetry.space_group_name_H-M   'P 1'
#
loop_
_entity.id
_entity.type
_entity.pdbx_description
1 polymer ?
#
loop_
_entity_poly.entity_id
_entity_poly.type
_entity_poly.pdbx_seq_one_letter_code
_entity_poly.pdbx_strand_id
1 'polypeptide(L)'
;MTHLNRRSFLKNSLITSTIGLAGSLAYAKEPTPPEIEGPFYPKLAQKDKDFDLTKVDGKSGISKGKIIFIEGKVLGSDSKTIENATIDLWQANAAGR
;
A
#
# COMPACT_ATOMS: atom_id res chain seq x y z
N MET A 1 -3.29 -9.45 47.24
CA MET A 1 -3.70 -9.60 45.82
C MET A 1 -5.07 -8.97 45.67
N THR A 2 -5.16 -7.82 45.01
CA THR A 2 -6.43 -7.11 44.78
C THR A 2 -7.30 -7.91 43.80
N HIS A 3 -8.46 -8.37 44.25
CA HIS A 3 -9.44 -9.07 43.42
C HIS A 3 -10.00 -8.12 42.35
N LEU A 4 -9.55 -8.28 41.11
CA LEU A 4 -10.08 -7.55 39.96
C LEU A 4 -11.49 -8.07 39.64
N ASN A 5 -12.49 -7.22 39.84
CA ASN A 5 -13.89 -7.56 39.68
C ASN A 5 -14.28 -7.55 38.19
N ARG A 6 -14.65 -8.72 37.64
CA ARG A 6 -14.99 -8.93 36.20
C ARG A 6 -16.03 -7.92 35.67
N ARG A 7 -16.95 -7.49 36.54
CA ARG A 7 -18.00 -6.51 36.23
C ARG A 7 -17.46 -5.09 36.07
N SER A 8 -16.37 -4.74 36.77
CA SER A 8 -15.68 -3.46 36.59
C SER A 8 -14.90 -3.47 35.27
N PHE A 9 -14.26 -4.58 34.93
CA PHE A 9 -13.52 -4.72 33.67
C PHE A 9 -14.41 -4.49 32.44
N LEU A 10 -15.62 -5.06 32.40
CA LEU A 10 -16.57 -4.86 31.29
C LEU A 10 -17.08 -3.41 31.20
N LYS A 11 -17.32 -2.75 32.34
CA LYS A 11 -17.73 -1.34 32.37
C LYS A 11 -16.63 -0.41 31.85
N ASN A 12 -15.38 -0.69 32.21
CA ASN A 12 -14.22 0.10 31.78
C ASN A 12 -13.81 -0.21 30.32
N SER A 13 -14.16 -1.39 29.78
CA SER A 13 -13.84 -1.77 28.40
C SER A 13 -14.62 -1.00 27.33
N LEU A 14 -15.82 -0.50 27.65
CA LEU A 14 -16.64 0.26 26.69
C LEU A 14 -16.07 1.64 26.32
N ILE A 15 -15.20 2.20 27.17
CA ILE A 15 -14.57 3.52 26.94
C ILE A 15 -13.38 3.39 25.97
N THR A 16 -12.81 2.20 25.80
CA THR A 16 -11.59 2.00 25.00
C THR A 16 -11.89 1.70 23.52
N SER A 17 -13.12 1.34 23.17
CA SER A 17 -13.49 0.92 21.82
C SER A 17 -13.68 2.06 20.80
N THR A 18 -13.73 3.33 21.22
CA THR A 18 -14.02 4.45 20.31
C THR A 18 -12.79 5.20 19.79
N ILE A 19 -11.57 4.87 20.24
CA ILE A 19 -10.34 5.60 19.86
C ILE A 19 -9.63 5.00 18.63
N GLY A 20 -10.16 3.92 18.05
CA GLY A 20 -9.48 3.18 16.96
C GLY A 20 -9.68 3.68 15.53
N LEU A 21 -10.51 4.72 15.28
CA LEU A 21 -10.91 5.10 13.91
C LEU A 21 -10.29 6.39 13.37
N ALA A 22 -9.28 6.95 14.03
CA ALA A 22 -8.51 8.06 13.47
C ALA A 22 -7.55 7.53 12.38
N GLY A 23 -8.09 7.07 11.26
CA GLY A 23 -7.31 6.85 10.04
C GLY A 23 -6.72 8.18 9.60
N SER A 24 -5.43 8.21 9.28
CA SER A 24 -4.77 9.40 8.73
C SER A 24 -5.53 9.88 7.50
N LEU A 25 -6.04 11.13 7.53
CA LEU A 25 -6.59 11.77 6.36
C LEU A 25 -5.44 12.07 5.40
N ALA A 26 -5.33 11.27 4.35
CA ALA A 26 -4.45 11.57 3.22
C ALA A 26 -5.14 12.66 2.39
N TYR A 27 -4.46 13.80 2.22
CA TYR A 27 -4.94 14.90 1.40
C TYR A 27 -4.13 14.93 0.10
N ALA A 28 -4.81 14.76 -1.02
CA ALA A 28 -4.22 14.88 -2.35
C ALA A 28 -4.52 16.27 -2.92
N LYS A 29 -4.02 17.31 -2.26
CA LYS A 29 -4.23 18.70 -2.71
C LYS A 29 -3.53 18.96 -4.04
N GLU A 30 -2.33 18.39 -4.21
CA GLU A 30 -1.59 18.43 -5.46
C GLU A 30 -1.73 17.08 -6.16
N PRO A 31 -2.04 17.05 -7.48
CA PRO A 31 -2.10 15.82 -8.23
C PRO A 31 -0.71 15.17 -8.31
N THR A 32 -0.67 13.84 -8.39
CA THR A 32 0.57 13.13 -8.74
C THR A 32 1.15 13.73 -10.02
N PRO A 33 2.43 14.15 -10.04
CA PRO A 33 3.04 14.70 -11.23
C PRO A 33 2.91 13.74 -12.42
N PRO A 34 2.76 14.25 -13.65
CA PRO A 34 2.81 13.40 -14.83
C PRO A 34 4.19 12.72 -14.90
N GLU A 35 4.19 11.40 -15.04
CA GLU A 35 5.41 10.62 -15.20
C GLU A 35 5.80 10.58 -16.69
N ILE A 36 7.09 10.74 -16.99
CA ILE A 36 7.64 10.49 -18.33
C ILE A 36 8.00 9.01 -18.46
N GLU A 37 7.98 8.46 -19.67
CA GLU A 37 8.51 7.11 -19.89
C GLU A 37 9.99 7.07 -19.49
N GLY A 38 10.30 6.33 -18.43
CA GLY A 38 11.66 6.11 -17.97
C GLY A 38 12.41 5.10 -18.85
N PRO A 39 13.74 4.97 -18.68
CA PRO A 39 14.56 4.04 -19.47
C PRO A 39 14.13 2.57 -19.35
N PHE A 40 13.37 2.24 -18.31
CA PHE A 40 12.87 0.88 -18.02
C PHE A 40 11.36 0.75 -18.22
N TYR A 41 10.71 1.73 -18.84
CA TYR A 41 9.30 1.58 -19.22
C TYR A 41 9.16 0.46 -20.26
N PRO A 42 8.28 -0.52 -20.07
CA PRO A 42 8.17 -1.65 -20.99
C PRO A 42 7.63 -1.22 -22.36
N LYS A 43 8.44 -1.37 -23.41
CA LYS A 43 7.99 -1.15 -24.80
C LYS A 43 7.05 -2.23 -25.32
N LEU A 44 7.04 -3.39 -24.65
CA LEU A 44 6.19 -4.53 -24.95
C LEU A 44 5.39 -4.87 -23.71
N ALA A 45 4.12 -5.23 -23.91
CA ALA A 45 3.24 -5.67 -22.85
C ALA A 45 3.88 -6.84 -22.09
N GLN A 46 4.04 -6.67 -20.77
CA GLN A 46 4.50 -7.74 -19.90
C GLN A 46 3.38 -8.78 -19.75
N LYS A 47 3.78 -10.05 -19.66
CA LYS A 47 2.85 -11.15 -19.36
C LYS A 47 2.39 -11.09 -17.91
N ASP A 48 3.32 -10.72 -17.04
CA ASP A 48 3.11 -10.67 -15.60
C ASP A 48 2.46 -9.31 -15.29
N LYS A 49 1.19 -9.36 -14.89
CA LYS A 49 0.35 -8.20 -14.55
C LYS A 49 -0.26 -8.42 -13.17
N ASP A 50 0.61 -8.62 -12.20
CA ASP A 50 0.25 -8.78 -10.79
C ASP A 50 0.93 -7.72 -9.93
N PHE A 51 0.76 -7.83 -8.62
CA PHE A 51 1.25 -6.89 -7.62
C PHE A 51 2.51 -7.39 -6.88
N ASP A 52 3.08 -8.53 -7.27
CA ASP A 52 4.29 -9.12 -6.65
C ASP A 52 5.49 -9.06 -7.60
N LEU A 53 6.14 -7.89 -7.63
CA LEU A 53 7.37 -7.69 -8.41
C LEU A 53 8.57 -8.51 -7.89
N THR A 54 8.42 -9.28 -6.80
CA THR A 54 9.51 -10.12 -6.29
C THR A 54 9.68 -11.42 -7.06
N LYS A 55 8.68 -11.79 -7.89
CA LYS A 55 8.64 -13.01 -8.69
C LYS A 55 8.30 -12.70 -10.14
N VAL A 56 8.57 -13.68 -11.00
CA VAL A 56 8.25 -13.64 -12.43
C VAL A 56 7.70 -15.01 -12.78
N ASP A 57 6.55 -15.07 -13.43
CA ASP A 57 5.88 -16.34 -13.70
C ASP A 57 6.75 -17.23 -14.60
N GLY A 58 6.83 -18.51 -14.22
CA GLY A 58 7.67 -19.50 -14.90
C GLY A 58 9.18 -19.36 -14.63
N LYS A 59 9.63 -18.44 -13.77
CA LYS A 59 11.02 -18.37 -13.30
C LYS A 59 11.15 -18.83 -11.86
N SER A 60 12.23 -19.57 -11.58
CA SER A 60 12.60 -19.96 -10.22
C SER A 60 13.37 -18.83 -9.52
N GLY A 61 13.11 -18.66 -8.22
CA GLY A 61 13.81 -17.70 -7.36
C GLY A 61 12.99 -16.46 -7.03
N ILE A 62 13.62 -15.57 -6.25
CA ILE A 62 13.07 -14.28 -5.80
C ILE A 62 14.04 -13.19 -6.24
N SER A 63 13.51 -12.00 -6.59
CA SER A 63 14.30 -10.83 -6.92
C SER A 63 15.35 -10.52 -5.85
N LYS A 64 16.54 -10.09 -6.27
CA LYS A 64 17.60 -9.67 -5.35
C LYS A 64 17.32 -8.26 -4.86
N GLY A 65 17.62 -8.00 -3.59
CA GLY A 65 17.48 -6.67 -2.98
C GLY A 65 16.69 -6.72 -1.68
N LYS A 66 16.34 -5.54 -1.17
CA LYS A 66 15.46 -5.42 -0.01
C LYS A 66 14.01 -5.57 -0.49
N ILE A 67 13.30 -6.56 0.06
CA ILE A 67 11.86 -6.69 -0.14
C ILE A 67 11.17 -5.54 0.59
N ILE A 68 10.31 -4.82 -0.12
CA ILE A 68 9.49 -3.73 0.40
C ILE A 68 8.03 -3.96 0.03
N PHE A 69 7.14 -3.47 0.87
CA PHE A 69 5.70 -3.39 0.61
C PHE A 69 5.34 -1.94 0.35
N ILE A 70 4.58 -1.69 -0.71
CA ILE A 70 4.06 -0.37 -1.07
C ILE A 70 2.55 -0.45 -1.01
N GLU A 71 1.95 0.36 -0.15
CA GLU A 71 0.50 0.41 0.06
C GLU A 71 0.05 1.87 0.10
N GLY A 72 -1.18 2.13 -0.34
CA GLY A 72 -1.71 3.49 -0.42
C GLY A 72 -3.16 3.56 -0.88
N LYS A 73 -3.64 4.79 -1.10
CA LYS A 73 -4.96 5.07 -1.67
C LYS A 73 -4.79 5.94 -2.90
N VAL A 74 -5.55 5.65 -3.95
CA VAL A 74 -5.66 6.54 -5.11
C VAL A 74 -6.73 7.58 -4.80
N LEU A 75 -6.36 8.85 -4.82
CA LEU A 75 -7.24 9.97 -4.54
C LEU A 75 -7.31 10.89 -5.76
N GLY A 76 -8.49 11.46 -6.00
CA GLY A 76 -8.64 12.60 -6.91
C GLY A 76 -8.14 13.90 -6.26
N SER A 77 -8.04 14.96 -7.05
CA SER A 77 -7.68 16.30 -6.54
C SER A 77 -8.71 16.87 -5.56
N ASP A 78 -9.92 16.30 -5.50
CA ASP A 78 -10.94 16.59 -4.49
C ASP A 78 -10.76 15.76 -3.20
N SER A 79 -9.64 15.04 -3.07
CA SER A 79 -9.31 14.11 -1.97
C SER A 79 -10.30 12.96 -1.78
N LYS A 80 -11.18 12.68 -2.77
CA LYS A 80 -12.02 11.49 -2.75
C LYS A 80 -11.27 10.28 -3.27
N THR A 81 -11.57 9.11 -2.73
CA THR A 81 -11.02 7.84 -3.21
C THR A 81 -11.51 7.53 -4.61
N ILE A 82 -10.59 7.14 -5.49
CA ILE A 82 -10.91 6.60 -6.81
C ILE A 82 -10.93 5.08 -6.70
N GLU A 83 -12.12 4.51 -6.86
CA GLU A 83 -12.30 3.06 -6.86
C GLU A 83 -11.97 2.46 -8.23
N ASN A 84 -11.55 1.18 -8.24
CA ASN A 84 -11.26 0.42 -9.45
C ASN A 84 -10.24 1.09 -10.39
N ALA A 85 -9.31 1.88 -9.84
CA ALA A 85 -8.22 2.45 -10.60
C ALA A 85 -7.24 1.35 -11.03
N THR A 86 -6.83 1.37 -12.30
CA THR A 86 -5.70 0.58 -12.78
C THR A 86 -4.41 1.31 -12.45
N ILE A 87 -3.45 0.61 -11.85
CA ILE A 87 -2.13 1.16 -11.51
C ILE A 87 -1.08 0.33 -12.25
N ASP A 88 -0.30 1.00 -13.09
CA ASP A 88 0.88 0.42 -13.73
C ASP A 88 2.14 0.93 -13.00
N LEU A 89 3.07 0.03 -12.68
CA LEU A 89 4.30 0.33 -11.96
C LEU A 89 5.50 -0.29 -12.68
N TRP A 90 6.59 0.47 -12.79
CA TRP A 90 7.88 0.01 -13.29
C TRP A 90 9.00 0.57 -12.42
N GLN A 91 10.12 -0.17 -12.33
CA GLN A 91 11.27 0.23 -11.54
C GLN A 91 12.54 -0.47 -12.02
N ALA A 92 13.69 0.13 -11.74
CA ALA A 92 14.99 -0.52 -11.85
C ALA A 92 15.21 -1.48 -10.66
N ASN A 93 15.89 -2.60 -10.88
CA ASN A 93 16.27 -3.57 -9.86
C ASN A 93 17.30 -3.02 -8.86
N ALA A 94 17.69 -3.84 -7.88
CA ALA A 94 18.63 -3.46 -6.81
C ALA A 94 20.04 -3.02 -7.28
N ALA A 95 20.40 -3.26 -8.55
CA ALA A 95 21.64 -2.79 -9.17
C ALA A 95 21.43 -1.57 -10.08
N GLY A 96 20.26 -0.93 -10.04
CA GLY A 96 19.92 0.25 -10.85
C GLY A 96 19.70 -0.05 -12.33
N ARG A 97 19.20 -1.25 -12.66
CA ARG A 97 18.93 -1.70 -14.03
C ARG A 97 17.54 -2.26 -14.25
#